data_AF-A0A7J5DQN1-F1
#
_entry.id   AF-A0A7J5DQN1-F1
#
_cell.length_a   1.000
_cell.length_b   1.000
_cell.length_c   1.000
_cell.angle_alpha   90.00
_cell.angle_beta   90.00
_cell.angle_gamma   90.00
#
_symmetry.space_group_name_H-M   'P 1'
#
loop_
_entity.id
_entity.type
_entity.pdbx_description
1 polymer ?
#
loop_
_entity_poly.entity_id
_entity_poly.type
_entity_poly.pdbx_seq_one_letter_code
_entity_poly.pdbx_strand_id
1 'polypeptide(L)'
;MNMHTVTIETAETNPTAARAEQLLEQLQDLHAAVSVSERGWVTIDVTLPAEHVRQAVMLAIAAVEQAGAHAVVAVTAMTEEEADQREGWETLPDLVSVTEAAAELGVSRQAVLDRIGRHTLPATKIGRDYAIPRSALAKR
;
A
#
# COMPACT_ATOMS: atom_id res chain seq x y z
N MET A 1 -12.88 -0.67 8.28
CA MET A 1 -12.77 -0.94 6.83
C MET A 1 -11.30 -0.98 6.52
N ASN A 2 -10.84 -2.03 5.84
CA ASN A 2 -9.45 -2.19 5.44
C ASN A 2 -9.32 -1.88 3.95
N MET A 3 -8.15 -1.41 3.54
CA MET A 3 -7.85 -1.19 2.12
C MET A 3 -7.51 -2.52 1.46
N HIS A 4 -8.03 -2.68 0.24
CA HIS A 4 -7.83 -3.87 -0.57
C HIS A 4 -7.42 -3.45 -1.97
N THR A 5 -6.44 -4.16 -2.52
CA THR A 5 -6.00 -4.01 -3.91
C THR A 5 -6.67 -5.10 -4.75
N VAL A 6 -7.32 -4.70 -5.83
CA VAL A 6 -8.01 -5.59 -6.77
C VAL A 6 -7.52 -5.29 -8.18
N THR A 7 -6.89 -6.28 -8.79
CA THR A 7 -6.49 -6.27 -10.20
C THR A 7 -7.52 -7.02 -11.02
N ILE A 8 -8.07 -6.35 -12.03
CA ILE A 8 -9.07 -6.90 -12.95
C ILE A 8 -8.48 -6.94 -14.35
N GLU A 9 -8.38 -8.13 -14.92
CA GLU A 9 -8.05 -8.31 -16.33
C GLU A 9 -9.33 -8.47 -17.15
N THR A 10 -9.37 -7.84 -18.32
CA THR A 10 -10.49 -7.93 -19.27
C THR A 10 -10.06 -8.54 -20.59
N ALA A 11 -11.00 -9.07 -21.36
CA ALA A 11 -10.73 -9.58 -22.71
C ALA A 11 -10.48 -8.46 -23.74
N GLU A 12 -10.56 -7.18 -23.35
CA GLU A 12 -10.25 -6.05 -24.22
C GLU A 12 -8.74 -6.02 -24.48
N THR A 13 -8.34 -6.00 -25.76
CA THR A 13 -6.93 -5.99 -26.16
C THR A 13 -6.56 -4.72 -26.91
N ASN A 14 -5.34 -4.22 -26.71
CA ASN A 14 -4.82 -3.01 -27.37
C ASN A 14 -5.78 -1.80 -27.24
N PRO A 15 -6.05 -1.31 -26.02
CA PRO A 15 -6.89 -0.12 -25.85
C PRO A 15 -6.23 1.06 -26.58
N THR A 16 -7.04 1.91 -27.21
CA THR A 16 -6.54 3.19 -27.69
C THR A 16 -6.19 4.07 -26.49
N ALA A 17 -5.28 5.04 -26.66
CA ALA A 17 -4.95 5.97 -25.58
C ALA A 17 -6.19 6.70 -25.04
N ALA A 18 -7.09 7.12 -25.93
CA ALA A 18 -8.37 7.74 -25.57
C ALA A 18 -9.27 6.81 -24.75
N ARG A 19 -9.26 5.51 -25.03
CA ARG A 19 -10.04 4.52 -24.29
C ARG A 19 -9.48 4.29 -22.89
N ALA A 20 -8.16 4.20 -22.75
CA ALA A 20 -7.51 4.11 -21.44
C ALA A 20 -7.77 5.37 -20.59
N GLU A 21 -7.71 6.55 -21.20
CA GLU A 21 -8.00 7.84 -20.54
C GLU A 21 -9.46 7.94 -20.09
N GLN A 22 -10.40 7.48 -20.92
CA GLN A 22 -11.82 7.40 -20.53
C GLN A 22 -12.03 6.48 -19.32
N LEU A 23 -11.39 5.31 -19.28
CA LEU A 23 -11.50 4.39 -18.15
C LEU A 23 -10.94 5.01 -16.86
N LEU A 24 -9.79 5.69 -16.94
CA LEU A 24 -9.21 6.41 -15.82
C LEU A 24 -10.13 7.52 -15.31
N GLU A 25 -10.75 8.30 -16.21
CA GLU A 25 -11.68 9.37 -15.84
C GLU A 25 -12.92 8.82 -15.11
N GLN A 26 -13.49 7.72 -15.58
CA GLN A 26 -14.65 7.09 -14.95
C GLN A 26 -14.34 6.43 -13.60
N LEU A 27 -13.08 6.05 -13.36
CA LEU A 27 -12.63 5.37 -12.14
C LEU A 27 -11.81 6.28 -11.20
N GLN A 28 -11.81 7.59 -11.45
CA GLN A 28 -11.00 8.56 -10.71
C GLN A 28 -11.23 8.51 -9.17
N ASP A 29 -12.46 8.21 -8.75
CA ASP A 29 -12.84 8.16 -7.33
C ASP A 29 -12.24 6.95 -6.59
N LEU A 30 -11.75 5.94 -7.33
CA LEU A 30 -11.18 4.71 -6.79
C LEU A 30 -9.66 4.63 -6.95
N HIS A 31 -9.01 5.75 -7.30
CA HIS A 31 -7.56 5.83 -7.56
C HIS A 31 -7.07 4.73 -8.50
N ALA A 32 -7.87 4.40 -9.52
CA ALA A 32 -7.57 3.28 -10.40
C ALA A 32 -6.37 3.56 -11.31
N ALA A 33 -5.60 2.52 -11.60
CA ALA A 33 -4.59 2.51 -12.66
C ALA A 33 -5.04 1.59 -13.78
N VAL A 34 -4.81 2.00 -15.03
CA VAL A 34 -5.11 1.21 -16.22
C VAL A 34 -3.79 0.88 -16.91
N SER A 35 -3.55 -0.41 -17.12
CA SER A 35 -2.33 -0.93 -17.74
C SER A 35 -2.68 -2.01 -18.76
N VAL A 36 -1.65 -2.58 -19.39
CA VAL A 36 -1.79 -3.68 -20.35
C VAL A 36 -0.92 -4.84 -19.87
N SER A 37 -1.50 -6.02 -19.73
CA SER A 37 -0.76 -7.22 -19.33
C SER A 37 0.19 -7.69 -20.44
N GLU A 38 1.11 -8.60 -20.11
CA GLU A 38 2.01 -9.22 -21.10
C GLU A 38 1.26 -9.89 -22.26
N ARG A 39 -0.01 -10.28 -22.03
CA ARG A 39 -0.90 -10.90 -23.03
C ARG A 39 -1.65 -9.87 -23.89
N GLY A 40 -1.40 -8.58 -23.68
CA GLY A 40 -2.04 -7.49 -24.40
C GLY A 40 -3.44 -7.13 -23.90
N TRP A 41 -3.85 -7.64 -22.73
CA TRP A 41 -5.17 -7.43 -22.13
C TRP A 41 -5.19 -6.19 -21.26
N VAL A 42 -6.30 -5.43 -21.30
CA VAL A 42 -6.50 -4.30 -20.38
C VAL A 42 -6.58 -4.83 -18.95
N THR A 43 -5.74 -4.28 -18.11
CA THR A 43 -5.65 -4.57 -16.67
C THR A 43 -6.00 -3.30 -15.91
N ILE A 44 -6.85 -3.42 -14.90
CA ILE A 44 -7.32 -2.30 -14.10
C ILE A 44 -7.04 -2.64 -12.63
N ASP A 45 -6.17 -1.86 -12.02
CA ASP A 45 -5.81 -1.97 -10.61
C ASP A 45 -6.62 -0.93 -9.83
N VAL A 46 -7.34 -1.40 -8.81
CA VAL A 46 -8.22 -0.57 -7.99
C VAL A 46 -7.89 -0.79 -6.52
N THR A 47 -7.72 0.31 -5.78
CA THR A 47 -7.50 0.26 -4.34
C THR A 47 -8.68 0.90 -3.63
N LEU A 48 -9.44 0.09 -2.88
CA LEU A 48 -10.73 0.53 -2.31
C LEU A 48 -10.98 0.01 -0.89
N PRO A 49 -11.74 0.76 -0.06
CA PRO A 49 -12.10 0.32 1.28
C PRO A 49 -13.20 -0.76 1.24
N ALA A 50 -12.98 -1.86 1.96
CA ALA A 50 -13.98 -2.91 2.14
C ALA A 50 -13.85 -3.57 3.53
N GLU A 51 -14.87 -4.30 3.95
CA GLU A 51 -14.85 -5.11 5.17
C GLU A 51 -14.06 -6.40 4.97
N HIS A 52 -14.08 -6.97 3.76
CA HIS A 52 -13.36 -8.21 3.42
C HIS A 52 -13.15 -8.34 1.90
N VAL A 53 -12.21 -9.22 1.50
CA VAL A 53 -11.83 -9.46 0.08
C VAL A 53 -13.03 -9.70 -0.84
N ARG A 54 -14.01 -10.50 -0.41
CA ARG A 54 -15.23 -10.76 -1.22
C ARG A 54 -15.98 -9.48 -1.59
N GLN A 55 -16.09 -8.53 -0.66
CA GLN A 55 -16.79 -7.26 -0.91
C GLN A 55 -15.94 -6.38 -1.82
N ALA A 56 -14.62 -6.35 -1.60
CA ALA A 56 -13.70 -5.63 -2.48
C ALA A 56 -13.83 -6.07 -3.94
N VAL A 57 -13.83 -7.39 -4.19
CA VAL A 57 -14.04 -7.97 -5.53
C VAL A 57 -15.37 -7.55 -6.12
N MET A 58 -16.47 -7.65 -5.36
CA MET A 58 -17.80 -7.27 -5.86
C MET A 58 -17.88 -5.78 -6.23
N LEU A 59 -17.33 -4.90 -5.39
CA LEU A 59 -17.33 -3.46 -5.63
C LEU A 59 -16.45 -3.10 -6.83
N ALA A 60 -15.26 -3.70 -6.95
CA ALA A 60 -14.33 -3.45 -8.04
C ALA A 60 -14.90 -3.90 -9.39
N ILE A 61 -15.46 -5.11 -9.48
CA ILE A 61 -16.09 -5.59 -10.73
C ILE A 61 -17.24 -4.67 -11.13
N ALA A 62 -18.12 -4.33 -10.18
CA ALA A 62 -19.25 -3.44 -10.46
C ALA A 62 -18.76 -2.09 -10.98
N ALA A 63 -17.75 -1.47 -10.34
CA ALA A 63 -17.21 -0.19 -10.78
C ALA A 63 -16.59 -0.26 -12.19
N VAL A 64 -15.79 -1.29 -12.47
CA VAL A 64 -15.15 -1.50 -13.77
C VAL A 64 -16.19 -1.72 -14.89
N GLU A 65 -17.23 -2.50 -14.62
CA GLU A 65 -18.31 -2.70 -15.58
C GLU A 65 -19.13 -1.42 -15.82
N GLN A 66 -19.37 -0.60 -14.78
CA GLN A 66 -20.02 0.70 -14.94
C GLN A 66 -19.16 1.71 -15.72
N ALA A 67 -17.83 1.63 -15.61
CA ALA A 67 -16.90 2.39 -16.45
C ALA A 67 -16.87 1.92 -17.92
N GLY A 68 -17.59 0.84 -18.22
CA GLY A 68 -17.76 0.29 -19.58
C GLY A 68 -16.67 -0.70 -19.98
N ALA A 69 -15.82 -1.14 -19.06
CA ALA A 69 -14.91 -2.25 -19.29
C ALA A 69 -15.67 -3.56 -19.05
N HIS A 70 -15.90 -4.33 -20.11
CA HIS A 70 -16.69 -5.56 -20.07
C HIS A 70 -15.80 -6.78 -20.31
N ALA A 71 -16.38 -7.97 -20.09
CA ALA A 71 -15.71 -9.26 -20.25
C ALA A 71 -14.48 -9.41 -19.35
N VAL A 72 -14.70 -9.30 -18.03
CA VAL A 72 -13.69 -9.66 -17.02
C VAL A 72 -13.30 -11.12 -17.18
N VAL A 73 -11.99 -11.38 -17.31
CA VAL A 73 -11.41 -12.70 -17.55
C VAL A 73 -10.61 -13.22 -16.37
N ALA A 74 -10.07 -12.32 -15.54
CA ALA A 74 -9.41 -12.68 -14.29
C ALA A 74 -9.59 -11.57 -13.24
N VAL A 75 -9.64 -11.98 -11.98
CA VAL A 75 -9.63 -11.06 -10.83
C VAL A 75 -8.67 -11.59 -9.79
N THR A 76 -7.74 -10.75 -9.38
CA THR A 76 -6.84 -11.00 -8.26
C THR A 76 -7.12 -9.96 -7.19
N ALA A 77 -7.35 -10.40 -5.95
CA ALA A 77 -7.66 -9.49 -4.85
C ALA A 77 -6.95 -9.92 -3.58
N MET A 78 -6.44 -8.95 -2.84
CA MET A 78 -5.78 -9.14 -1.56
C MET A 78 -5.93 -7.89 -0.69
N THR A 79 -5.51 -7.98 0.58
CA THR A 79 -5.35 -6.78 1.41
C THR A 79 -4.19 -5.93 0.88
N GLU A 80 -4.24 -4.62 1.07
CA GLU A 80 -3.14 -3.73 0.67
C GLU A 80 -1.80 -4.16 1.30
N GLU A 81 -1.82 -4.57 2.57
CA GLU A 81 -0.65 -5.09 3.28
C GLU A 81 -0.03 -6.33 2.61
N GLU A 82 -0.84 -7.25 2.09
CA GLU A 82 -0.34 -8.45 1.39
C GLU A 82 0.22 -8.08 0.01
N ALA A 83 -0.37 -7.09 -0.67
CA ALA A 83 0.13 -6.58 -1.94
C ALA A 83 1.53 -5.96 -1.78
N ASP A 84 1.69 -5.08 -0.78
CA ASP A 84 2.98 -4.45 -0.46
C ASP A 84 4.06 -5.50 -0.17
N GLN A 85 3.74 -6.51 0.64
CA GLN A 85 4.68 -7.60 0.95
C GLN A 85 5.13 -8.37 -0.30
N ARG A 86 4.24 -8.61 -1.27
CA ARG A 86 4.54 -9.34 -2.51
C ARG A 86 5.38 -8.55 -3.50
N GLU A 87 5.18 -7.24 -3.56
CA GLU A 87 6.01 -6.32 -4.35
C GLU A 87 7.42 -6.15 -3.75
N GLY A 88 7.71 -6.83 -2.63
CA GLY A 88 8.98 -6.74 -1.93
C GLY A 88 9.16 -5.42 -1.21
N TRP A 89 8.06 -4.68 -0.98
CA TRP A 89 8.09 -3.49 -0.14
C TRP A 89 8.15 -3.99 1.30
N GLU A 90 9.35 -3.94 1.89
CA GLU A 90 9.47 -4.16 3.33
C GLU A 90 8.60 -3.12 4.03
N THR A 91 7.59 -3.59 4.76
CA THR A 91 6.76 -2.72 5.59
C THR A 91 7.70 -1.90 6.47
N LEU A 92 7.71 -0.59 6.26
CA LEU A 92 8.56 0.29 7.05
C LEU A 92 8.16 0.05 8.52
N PRO A 93 9.08 -0.40 9.39
CA PRO A 93 8.73 -0.61 10.78
C PRO A 93 8.23 0.72 11.34
N ASP A 94 7.34 0.68 12.32
CA ASP A 94 6.89 1.90 12.98
C ASP A 94 8.10 2.62 13.60
N LEU A 95 8.51 3.74 13.02
CA LEU A 95 9.72 4.47 13.40
C LEU A 95 9.34 5.67 14.25
N VAL A 96 10.08 5.88 15.33
CA VAL A 96 9.97 7.04 16.19
C VAL A 96 11.25 7.83 16.26
N SER A 97 11.11 9.13 16.45
CA SER A 97 12.20 10.04 16.75
C SER A 97 12.77 9.79 18.16
N VAL A 98 13.96 10.33 18.41
CA VAL A 98 14.60 10.31 19.74
C VAL A 98 13.71 10.94 20.83
N THR A 99 12.96 12.00 20.48
CA THR A 99 12.07 12.69 21.44
C THR A 99 10.86 11.84 21.80
N GLU A 100 10.23 11.19 20.82
CA GLU A 100 9.10 10.28 21.04
C GLU A 100 9.55 9.04 21.83
N ALA A 101 10.69 8.46 21.47
CA ALA A 101 11.28 7.35 22.22
C ALA A 101 11.59 7.72 23.68
N ALA A 102 12.05 8.95 23.93
CA ALA A 102 12.31 9.45 25.28
C ALA A 102 11.01 9.56 26.09
N ALA A 103 9.94 10.08 25.49
CA ALA A 103 8.63 10.17 26.11
C ALA A 103 8.05 8.78 26.43
N GLU A 104 8.15 7.84 25.49
CA GLU A 104 7.63 6.48 25.65
C GLU A 104 8.40 5.66 26.70
N LEU A 105 9.73 5.81 26.73
CA LEU A 105 10.58 5.15 27.73
C LEU A 105 10.56 5.84 29.11
N GLY A 106 10.03 7.07 29.20
CA GLY A 106 10.07 7.89 30.41
C GLY A 106 11.49 8.34 30.80
N VAL A 107 12.35 8.62 29.83
CA VAL A 107 13.75 9.04 30.04
C VAL A 107 14.06 10.35 29.30
N SER A 108 15.25 10.92 29.51
CA SER A 108 15.67 12.12 28.77
C SER A 108 16.09 11.79 27.33
N ARG A 109 15.99 12.77 26.42
CA ARG A 109 16.51 12.67 25.04
C ARG A 109 17.99 12.25 25.02
N GLN A 110 18.80 12.80 25.94
CA GLN A 110 20.21 12.44 26.04
C GLN A 110 20.41 10.97 26.44
N ALA A 111 19.58 10.43 27.34
CA ALA A 111 19.65 9.02 27.71
C ALA A 111 19.34 8.09 26.52
N VAL A 112 18.44 8.49 25.62
CA VAL A 112 18.18 7.76 24.37
C VAL A 112 19.39 7.83 23.43
N LEU A 113 19.96 9.02 23.22
CA LEU A 113 21.16 9.20 22.38
C LEU A 113 22.36 8.39 22.92
N ASP A 114 22.54 8.35 24.24
CA ASP A 114 23.57 7.54 24.88
C ASP A 114 23.36 6.04 24.63
N ARG A 115 22.12 5.54 24.65
CA ARG A 115 21.80 4.13 24.31
C ARG A 115 22.08 3.81 22.85
N ILE A 116 21.74 4.73 21.95
CA ILE A 116 22.08 4.61 20.51
C ILE A 116 23.60 4.56 20.35
N GLY A 117 24.33 5.48 20.99
CA GLY A 117 25.80 5.54 20.93
C GLY A 117 26.49 4.32 21.53
N ARG A 118 25.86 3.65 22.51
CA ARG A 118 26.33 2.38 23.10
C ARG A 118 25.84 1.13 22.34
N HIS A 119 25.10 1.30 21.25
CA HIS A 119 24.49 0.23 20.47
C HIS A 119 23.53 -0.67 21.28
N THR A 120 22.95 -0.15 22.37
CA THR A 120 21.94 -0.86 23.18
C THR A 120 20.51 -0.54 22.76
N LEU A 121 20.34 0.42 21.86
CA LEU A 121 19.07 0.73 21.19
C LEU A 121 19.34 0.81 19.68
N PRO A 122 18.72 -0.05 18.85
CA PRO A 122 18.89 0.01 17.40
C PRO A 122 18.29 1.32 16.86
N ALA A 123 19.03 2.02 16.01
CA ALA A 123 18.56 3.24 15.37
C ALA A 123 19.30 3.47 14.05
N THR A 124 18.62 4.10 13.09
CA THR A 124 19.17 4.52 11.81
C THR A 124 19.32 6.04 11.80
N LYS A 125 20.51 6.55 11.46
CA LYS A 125 20.72 7.99 11.35
C LYS A 125 20.08 8.52 10.07
N ILE A 126 19.16 9.47 10.19
CA ILE A 126 18.50 10.15 9.07
C ILE A 126 18.80 11.64 9.17
N GLY A 127 19.72 12.12 8.34
CA GLY A 127 20.20 13.50 8.38
C GLY A 127 20.82 13.87 9.74
N ARG A 128 20.13 14.75 10.48
CA ARG A 128 20.54 15.21 11.82
C ARG A 128 19.89 14.45 12.97
N ASP A 129 18.90 13.60 12.68
CA ASP A 129 18.15 12.84 13.68
C ASP A 129 18.38 11.33 13.53
N TYR A 130 17.76 10.58 14.43
CA TYR A 130 17.73 9.12 14.41
C TYR A 130 16.29 8.64 14.34
N ALA A 131 16.06 7.63 13.51
CA ALA A 131 14.84 6.84 13.49
C ALA A 131 15.07 5.54 14.27
N ILE A 132 14.18 5.26 15.22
CA ILE A 132 14.26 4.12 16.13
C ILE A 132 13.01 3.26 15.86
N PRO A 133 13.14 1.95 15.61
CA PRO A 133 11.98 1.07 15.55
C PRO A 133 11.24 1.11 16.89
N ARG A 134 9.95 1.47 16.90
CA ARG A 134 9.11 1.53 18.11
C ARG A 134 9.09 0.19 18.85
N SER A 135 9.17 -0.92 18.13
CA SER A 135 9.30 -2.28 18.70
C SER A 135 10.54 -2.46 19.59
N ALA A 136 11.60 -1.69 19.38
CA ALA A 136 12.81 -1.71 20.22
C ALA A 136 12.64 -0.98 21.55
N LEU A 137 11.53 -0.26 21.76
CA LEU A 137 11.21 0.43 23.01
C LEU A 137 10.47 -0.45 24.00
N ALA A 138 10.03 -1.65 23.59
CA ALA A 138 9.38 -2.61 24.47
C ALA A 138 10.33 -3.01 25.61
N LYS A 139 9.89 -2.78 26.86
CA LYS A 139 10.61 -3.22 28.05
C LYS A 139 10.68 -4.75 28.05
N ARG A 140 11.89 -5.30 28.00
CA ARG A 140 12.16 -6.67 28.46
C ARG A 140 12.22 -6.70 29.98
#